data_AF-A0A7W9MY77-F1
#
_entry.id   AF-A0A7W9MY77-F1
#
_cell.length_a   1.000
_cell.length_b   1.000
_cell.length_c   1.000
_cell.angle_alpha   90.00
_cell.angle_beta   90.00
_cell.angle_gamma   90.00
#
_symmetry.space_group_name_H-M   'P 1'
#
loop_
_entity.id
_entity.type
_entity.pdbx_description
1 polymer ?
#
loop_
_entity_poly.entity_id
_entity_poly.type
_entity_poly.pdbx_seq_one_letter_code
_entity_poly.pdbx_strand_id
1 'polypeptide(L)'
;MECHECQAAQQVSPASAICSHCGAAVCADHTVAISESLTCTRPIAQQITVTPPARRLLCPVCALARQAFSTCCSQAVPAGR
;
A
#
# COMPACT_ATOMS: atom_id res chain seq x y z
N MET A 1 -7.28 -16.68 10.92
CA MET A 1 -7.41 -16.07 9.57
C MET A 1 -6.22 -16.52 8.75
N GLU A 2 -6.44 -16.98 7.52
CA GLU A 2 -5.42 -17.61 6.67
C GLU A 2 -5.00 -16.67 5.54
N CYS A 3 -3.79 -16.84 5.03
CA CYS A 3 -3.28 -16.05 3.91
C CYS A 3 -4.04 -16.36 2.62
N HIS A 4 -4.62 -15.33 2.02
CA HIS A 4 -5.36 -15.39 0.76
C HIS A 4 -4.50 -15.93 -0.40
N GLU A 5 -3.26 -15.45 -0.52
CA GLU A 5 -2.36 -15.89 -1.61
C GLU A 5 -1.94 -17.36 -1.47
N CYS A 6 -1.63 -17.82 -0.25
CA CYS A 6 -1.36 -19.24 0.01
C CYS A 6 -2.58 -20.10 -0.33
N GLN A 7 -3.79 -19.69 0.06
CA GLN A 7 -5.01 -20.43 -0.27
C GLN A 7 -5.22 -20.57 -1.78
N ALA A 8 -4.95 -19.51 -2.56
CA ALA A 8 -5.01 -19.57 -4.02
C ALA A 8 -4.01 -20.59 -4.60
N ALA A 9 -2.89 -20.84 -3.92
CA ALA A 9 -1.90 -21.87 -4.24
C ALA A 9 -2.18 -23.23 -3.56
N GLN A 10 -3.36 -23.43 -2.97
CA GLN A 10 -3.74 -24.64 -2.23
C GLN A 10 -2.82 -24.94 -1.03
N GLN A 11 -2.23 -23.90 -0.45
CA GLN A 11 -1.40 -23.94 0.75
C GLN A 11 -2.12 -23.26 1.93
N VAL A 12 -1.76 -23.65 3.14
CA VAL A 12 -2.29 -23.05 4.36
C VAL A 12 -1.15 -22.37 5.12
N SER A 13 -1.30 -21.07 5.34
CA SER A 13 -0.40 -20.28 6.18
C SER A 13 -1.19 -19.28 7.01
N PRO A 14 -0.85 -19.08 8.30
CA PRO A 14 -1.49 -18.04 9.10
C PRO A 14 -1.22 -16.65 8.51
N ALA A 15 -2.26 -15.81 8.46
CA ALA A 15 -2.10 -14.41 8.10
C ALA A 15 -1.54 -13.61 9.28
N SER A 16 -0.62 -12.69 9.00
CA SER A 16 -0.02 -11.77 9.97
C SER A 16 -0.39 -10.30 9.73
N ALA A 17 -0.97 -9.99 8.56
CA ALA A 17 -1.36 -8.64 8.17
C ALA A 17 -2.62 -8.64 7.29
N ILE A 18 -3.23 -7.46 7.17
CA ILE A 18 -4.34 -7.18 6.24
C ILE A 18 -3.86 -6.16 5.20
N CYS A 19 -4.12 -6.44 3.94
CA CYS A 19 -3.88 -5.51 2.84
C CYS A 19 -4.74 -4.26 3.03
N SER A 20 -4.11 -3.11 3.22
CA SER A 20 -4.79 -1.82 3.43
C SER A 20 -5.56 -1.30 2.20
N HIS A 21 -5.43 -1.95 1.04
CA HIS A 21 -6.12 -1.56 -0.18
C HIS A 21 -7.35 -2.43 -0.48
N CYS A 22 -7.20 -3.76 -0.48
CA CYS A 22 -8.28 -4.69 -0.84
C CYS A 22 -8.84 -5.50 0.33
N GLY A 23 -8.26 -5.41 1.53
CA GLY A 23 -8.71 -6.14 2.71
C GLY A 23 -8.27 -7.61 2.78
N ALA A 24 -7.51 -8.11 1.81
CA ALA A 24 -7.01 -9.49 1.82
C ALA A 24 -6.08 -9.75 3.02
N ALA A 25 -6.27 -10.88 3.70
CA ALA A 25 -5.36 -11.33 4.74
C ALA A 25 -4.11 -12.00 4.12
N VAL A 26 -2.92 -11.64 4.58
CA VAL A 26 -1.64 -12.14 4.02
C VAL A 26 -0.67 -12.55 5.12
N CYS A 27 0.11 -13.61 4.85
CA CYS A 27 1.21 -14.05 5.72
C CYS A 27 2.45 -13.16 5.55
N ALA A 28 3.49 -13.38 6.35
CA ALA A 28 4.72 -12.59 6.28
C ALA A 28 5.38 -12.63 4.89
N ASP A 29 5.37 -13.77 4.21
CA ASP A 29 5.97 -13.92 2.86
C ASP A 29 5.18 -13.16 1.78
N HIS A 30 3.86 -13.08 1.93
CA HIS A 30 2.97 -12.38 1.00
C HIS A 30 2.64 -10.95 1.44
N THR A 31 3.29 -10.44 2.49
CA THR A 31 3.11 -9.06 2.95
C THR A 31 4.17 -8.17 2.35
N VAL A 32 3.75 -7.16 1.59
CA VAL A 32 4.64 -6.10 1.11
C VAL A 32 4.42 -4.85 1.94
N ALA A 33 5.44 -4.45 2.70
CA ALA A 33 5.45 -3.20 3.44
C ALA A 33 6.02 -2.08 2.55
N ILE A 34 5.27 -1.00 2.38
CA ILE A 34 5.73 0.20 1.66
C ILE A 34 5.66 1.43 2.57
N SER A 35 6.56 2.38 2.31
CA SER A 35 6.49 3.70 2.93
C SER A 35 5.45 4.57 2.21
N GLU A 36 4.69 5.31 2.99
CA GLU A 36 3.72 6.30 2.51
C GLU A 36 4.08 7.68 3.07
N SER A 37 4.37 8.61 2.18
CA SER A 37 4.52 10.01 2.51
C SER A 37 3.14 10.62 2.75
N LEU A 38 2.89 11.07 3.98
CA LEU A 38 1.69 11.84 4.30
C LEU A 38 1.98 13.33 4.12
N THR A 39 0.97 14.07 3.64
CA THR A 39 1.03 15.53 3.53
C THR A 39 0.03 16.16 4.48
N CYS A 40 0.41 17.22 5.18
CA CYS A 40 -0.53 18.06 5.92
C CYS A 40 -0.44 19.51 5.43
N THR A 41 -1.56 20.23 5.54
CA THR A 41 -1.66 21.65 5.18
C THR A 41 -1.46 22.49 6.44
N ARG A 42 -0.48 23.39 6.42
CA ARG A 42 -0.21 24.36 7.49
C ARG A 42 -0.96 25.69 7.24
N PRO A 43 -1.02 26.60 8.22
CA PRO A 43 -1.46 27.97 7.97
C PRO A 43 -0.76 28.56 6.74
N ILE A 44 -1.48 29.36 5.96
CA ILE A 44 -1.02 29.91 4.66
C ILE A 44 -0.90 28.84 3.55
N ALA A 45 -1.79 27.83 3.54
CA ALA A 45 -1.94 26.85 2.47
C ALA A 45 -0.66 26.10 2.06
N GLN A 46 0.33 26.03 2.94
CA GLN A 46 1.58 25.33 2.68
C GLN A 46 1.40 23.84 2.91
N GLN A 47 1.62 23.02 1.87
CA GLN A 47 1.71 21.57 2.02
C GLN A 47 3.10 21.17 2.48
N ILE A 48 3.18 20.41 3.58
CA ILE A 48 4.44 19.83 4.06
C ILE A 48 4.33 18.31 4.13
N THR A 49 5.44 17.62 3.85
CA THR A 49 5.56 16.18 4.07
C THR A 49 5.81 15.89 5.54
N VAL A 50 5.05 14.97 6.12
CA VAL A 50 5.18 14.54 7.51
C VAL A 50 6.31 13.52 7.64
N THR A 51 7.14 13.67 8.67
CA THR A 51 8.24 12.75 9.02
C THR A 51 8.07 12.22 10.45
N PRO A 52 8.28 10.92 10.71
CA PRO A 52 8.66 9.86 9.76
C PRO A 52 7.51 9.46 8.81
N PRO A 53 7.80 8.82 7.66
CA PRO A 53 6.75 8.33 6.77
C PRO A 53 5.88 7.28 7.46
N ALA A 54 4.62 7.20 7.06
CA ALA A 54 3.74 6.12 7.47
C ALA A 54 4.13 4.80 6.78
N ARG A 55 3.62 3.68 7.30
CA ARG A 55 3.71 2.39 6.61
C ARG A 55 2.35 1.94 6.11
N ARG A 56 2.32 1.33 4.93
CA ARG A 56 1.19 0.52 4.46
C ARG A 56 1.63 -0.91 4.24
N LEU A 57 0.73 -1.84 4.57
CA LEU A 57 0.87 -3.26 4.25
C LEU A 57 -0.06 -3.57 3.08
N LEU A 58 0.46 -4.25 2.07
CA LEU A 58 -0.25 -4.64 0.85
C LEU A 58 -0.02 -6.12 0.53
N CYS A 59 -0.97 -6.76 -0.15
CA CYS A 59 -0.74 -8.03 -0.82
C CYS A 59 0.14 -7.80 -2.08
N PRO A 60 0.80 -8.84 -2.63
CA PRO A 60 1.71 -8.69 -3.76
C PRO A 60 1.04 -8.08 -4.99
N VAL A 61 -0.22 -8.46 -5.27
CA VAL A 61 -0.99 -7.94 -6.39
C VAL A 61 -1.20 -6.42 -6.29
N CYS A 62 -1.64 -5.93 -5.13
CA CYS A 62 -1.86 -4.49 -4.93
C CYS A 62 -0.55 -3.70 -4.92
N ALA A 63 0.53 -4.29 -4.40
CA ALA A 63 1.85 -3.69 -4.45
C ALA A 63 2.35 -3.52 -5.89
N LEU A 64 2.22 -4.55 -6.73
CA LEU A 64 2.58 -4.50 -8.15
C LEU A 64 1.73 -3.48 -8.92
N ALA A 65 0.42 -3.44 -8.70
CA ALA A 65 -0.46 -2.46 -9.35
C ALA A 65 -0.03 -1.02 -9.01
N ARG A 66 0.33 -0.77 -7.74
CA ARG A 66 0.78 0.55 -7.28
C ARG A 66 2.16 0.92 -7.83
N GLN A 67 3.07 -0.04 -7.94
CA GLN A 67 4.35 0.15 -8.63
C GLN A 67 4.13 0.49 -10.11
N ALA A 68 3.33 -0.31 -10.82
CA ALA A 68 3.00 -0.06 -12.23
C ALA A 68 2.35 1.31 -12.45
N PHE A 69 1.44 1.72 -11.56
CA PHE A 69 0.86 3.07 -11.58
C PHE A 69 1.93 4.15 -11.43
N SER A 70 2.86 4.00 -10.47
CA SER A 70 3.94 4.96 -10.29
C SER A 70 4.88 5.04 -11.49
N THR A 71 5.14 3.92 -12.17
CA THR A 71 5.98 3.88 -13.37
C THR A 71 5.28 4.50 -14.58
N CYS A 72 4.01 4.18 -14.81
CA CYS A 72 3.23 4.66 -15.95
C CYS A 72 2.80 6.14 -15.79
N CYS A 73 2.38 6.53 -14.58
CA CYS A 73 1.73 7.81 -14.29
C CYS A 73 2.52 8.66 -13.29
N SER A 74 3.86 8.59 -13.29
CA SER A 74 4.74 9.34 -12.36
C SER A 74 4.55 10.86 -12.37
N GLN A 75 3.90 11.42 -13.40
CA GLN A 75 3.70 12.87 -13.59
C GLN A 75 2.23 13.26 -13.80
N ALA A 76 1.27 12.40 -13.43
CA ALA A 76 -0.14 12.76 -13.52
C ALA A 76 -0.45 13.85 -12.48
N VAL A 77 -0.32 15.12 -12.88
CA VAL A 77 -0.81 16.28 -12.12
C VAL A 77 -2.30 16.07 -11.89
N PRO A 78 -2.79 15.95 -10.64
CA PRO A 78 -4.23 15.86 -10.42
C PRO A 78 -4.85 17.17 -10.92
N ALA A 79 -5.76 17.06 -11.89
CA ALA A 79 -6.55 18.19 -12.34
C ALA A 79 -7.28 18.76 -11.12
N GLY A 80 -6.83 19.93 -10.66
CA GLY A 80 -7.40 20.65 -9.54
C GLY A 80 -8.89 20.86 -9.76
N ARG A 81 -9.67 20.60 -8.71
CA ARG A 81 -11.07 20.99 -8.62
C ARG A 81 -11.17 22.41 -8.07
#